data_AF-A0A9W9LL53-F1
#
_entry.id   AF-A0A9W9LL53-F1
#
_cell.length_a   1.000
_cell.length_b   1.000
_cell.length_c   1.000
_cell.angle_alpha   90.00
_cell.angle_beta   90.00
_cell.angle_gamma   90.00
#
_symmetry.space_group_name_H-M   'P 1'
#
loop_
_entity.id
_entity.type
_entity.pdbx_description
1 polymer ?
#
loop_
_entity_poly.entity_id
_entity_poly.type
_entity_poly.pdbx_seq_one_letter_code
_entity_poly.pdbx_strand_id
1 'polypeptide(L)'
;MPRRSNILTKELGEVGKAHPTLLTLGHGSYLLIHGPTTEVIFQTSPPQNAVAVVVDISSTGGAIKIGEASDNDLGVTAVGMVGTEDADGLVIVPWDSGWWYYTIGVITVRYIVKA
;
A
#
# COMPACT_ATOMS: atom_id res chain seq x y z
N MET A 1 -31.86 -2.36 -35.44
CA MET A 1 -30.65 -1.54 -35.24
C MET A 1 -29.65 -2.35 -34.41
N PRO A 2 -28.38 -2.51 -34.83
CA PRO A 2 -27.44 -3.39 -34.15
C PRO A 2 -26.80 -2.69 -32.94
N ARG A 3 -26.73 -3.39 -31.80
CA ARG A 3 -25.95 -3.00 -30.62
C ARG A 3 -24.46 -3.05 -30.98
N ARG A 4 -23.74 -1.94 -30.85
CA ARG A 4 -22.27 -1.92 -31.01
C ARG A 4 -21.62 -2.58 -29.79
N SER A 5 -21.05 -3.75 -29.99
CA SER A 5 -20.13 -4.40 -29.04
C SER A 5 -18.81 -3.63 -29.01
N ASN A 6 -18.36 -3.24 -27.81
CA ASN A 6 -17.03 -2.68 -27.60
C ASN A 6 -16.03 -3.84 -27.46
N ILE A 7 -15.37 -4.21 -28.55
CA ILE A 7 -14.26 -5.16 -28.54
C ILE A 7 -12.98 -4.35 -28.26
N LEU A 8 -12.30 -4.64 -27.14
CA LEU A 8 -10.99 -4.10 -26.80
C LEU A 8 -9.91 -5.00 -27.43
N THR A 9 -9.25 -4.53 -28.49
CA THR A 9 -8.07 -5.20 -29.05
C THR A 9 -6.82 -4.71 -28.31
N LYS A 10 -6.09 -5.60 -27.64
CA LYS A 10 -4.82 -5.31 -26.97
C LYS A 10 -3.68 -5.78 -27.89
N GLU A 11 -2.93 -4.85 -28.47
CA GLU A 11 -1.65 -5.13 -29.11
C GLU A 11 -0.58 -5.28 -28.01
N LEU A 12 0.21 -6.35 -28.05
CA LEU A 12 1.28 -6.64 -27.09
C LEU A 12 2.55 -5.87 -27.48
N GLY A 13 2.91 -4.85 -26.70
CA GLY A 13 4.17 -4.10 -26.84
C GLY A 13 5.26 -4.55 -25.87
N GLU A 14 6.52 -4.46 -26.32
CA GLU A 14 7.77 -4.88 -25.67
C GLU A 14 8.03 -4.31 -24.26
N VAL A 15 8.77 -5.08 -23.46
CA VAL A 15 9.13 -4.78 -22.06
C VAL A 15 10.08 -3.58 -21.99
N GLY A 16 9.71 -2.54 -21.23
CA GLY A 16 10.65 -1.52 -20.74
C GLY A 16 10.43 -0.08 -21.22
N LYS A 17 9.45 0.18 -22.10
CA LYS A 17 8.95 1.55 -22.34
C LYS A 17 7.50 1.62 -21.90
N ALA A 18 7.17 2.52 -20.98
CA ALA A 18 5.78 2.79 -20.65
C ALA A 18 5.09 3.36 -21.89
N HIS A 19 4.42 2.51 -22.67
CA HIS A 19 3.61 2.93 -23.79
C HIS A 19 2.32 3.55 -23.22
N PRO A 20 2.07 4.86 -23.42
CA PRO A 20 0.85 5.47 -22.95
C PRO A 20 -0.33 4.83 -23.68
N THR A 21 -1.35 4.40 -22.93
CA THR A 21 -2.54 3.81 -23.53
C THR A 21 -3.50 4.93 -23.93
N LEU A 22 -3.86 5.01 -25.22
CA LEU A 22 -4.85 5.99 -25.68
C LEU A 22 -6.26 5.53 -25.29
N LEU A 23 -6.95 6.34 -24.50
CA LEU A 23 -8.34 6.14 -24.09
C LEU A 23 -9.24 7.13 -24.81
N THR A 24 -10.31 6.65 -25.43
CA THR A 24 -11.36 7.50 -25.99
C THR A 24 -12.55 7.51 -25.04
N LEU A 25 -12.81 8.67 -24.42
CA LEU A 25 -13.94 8.88 -23.51
C LEU A 25 -14.84 9.97 -24.09
N GLY A 26 -16.04 9.59 -24.53
CA GLY A 26 -16.97 10.50 -25.21
C GLY A 26 -16.37 11.07 -26.49
N HIS A 27 -16.28 12.39 -26.59
CA HIS A 27 -15.71 13.11 -27.75
C HIS A 27 -14.21 13.42 -27.63
N GLY A 28 -13.52 12.93 -26.60
CA GLY A 28 -12.12 13.25 -26.34
C GLY A 28 -11.20 12.03 -26.37
N SER A 29 -9.95 12.25 -26.78
CA SER A 29 -8.85 11.29 -26.68
C SER A 29 -7.91 11.69 -25.54
N TYR A 30 -7.62 10.76 -24.64
CA TYR A 30 -6.82 10.94 -23.43
C TYR A 30 -5.67 9.94 -23.43
N LEU A 31 -4.51 10.32 -22.88
CA LEU A 31 -3.38 9.42 -22.69
C LEU A 31 -3.37 8.92 -21.24
N LEU A 32 -3.46 7.61 -21.07
CA LEU A 32 -3.16 6.96 -19.79
C LEU A 32 -1.65 6.78 -19.70
N ILE A 33 -1.02 7.54 -18.81
CA ILE A 33 0.40 7.41 -18.49
C ILE A 33 0.49 6.69 -17.15
N HIS A 34 1.24 5.59 -17.09
CA HIS A 34 1.50 4.91 -15.84
C HIS A 34 2.37 5.79 -14.94
N GLY A 35 1.92 6.01 -13.70
CA GLY A 35 2.75 6.64 -12.68
C GLY A 35 3.91 5.72 -12.26
N PRO A 36 4.91 6.25 -11.53
CA PRO A 36 5.94 5.42 -10.93
C PRO A 36 5.29 4.39 -10.00
N THR A 37 5.59 3.11 -10.22
CA THR A 37 5.11 1.99 -9.39
C THR A 37 6.06 1.64 -8.25
N THR A 38 7.20 2.33 -8.14
CA THR A 38 8.19 2.07 -7.09
C THR A 38 7.93 2.97 -5.88
N GLU A 39 7.23 2.44 -4.89
CA GLU A 39 7.13 3.03 -3.56
C GLU A 39 8.45 2.75 -2.81
N VAL A 40 9.17 3.79 -2.37
CA VAL A 40 10.34 3.61 -1.50
C VAL A 40 9.85 3.41 -0.07
N ILE A 41 9.70 2.15 0.32
CA ILE A 41 9.27 1.74 1.66
C ILE A 41 10.48 1.60 2.59
N PHE A 42 10.53 2.43 3.63
CA PHE A 42 11.46 2.27 4.74
C PHE A 42 10.87 1.31 5.77
N GLN A 43 11.22 0.03 5.63
CA GLN A 43 10.79 -0.99 6.57
C GLN A 43 11.39 -0.72 7.96
N THR A 44 10.53 -0.70 8.96
CA THR A 44 10.91 -0.52 10.37
C THR A 44 10.49 -1.75 11.16
N SER A 45 11.35 -2.18 12.07
CA SER A 45 11.07 -3.24 13.02
C SER A 45 11.06 -2.67 14.44
N PRO A 46 10.06 -3.00 15.27
CA PRO A 46 10.09 -2.68 16.69
C PRO A 46 11.29 -3.33 17.40
N PRO A 47 11.60 -2.89 18.64
CA PRO A 47 12.58 -3.55 19.49
C PRO A 47 12.29 -5.05 19.68
N GLN A 48 13.32 -5.87 19.85
CA GLN A 48 13.20 -7.34 19.87
C GLN A 48 12.29 -7.89 20.99
N ASN A 49 12.11 -7.14 22.07
CA ASN A 49 11.22 -7.49 23.19
C ASN A 49 9.85 -6.80 23.11
N ALA A 50 9.51 -6.17 21.99
CA ALA A 50 8.18 -5.59 21.77
C ALA A 50 7.14 -6.71 21.66
N VAL A 51 6.04 -6.56 22.39
CA VAL A 51 4.89 -7.48 22.36
C VAL A 51 3.68 -6.84 21.67
N ALA A 52 3.69 -5.52 21.50
CA ALA A 52 2.68 -4.79 20.75
C ALA A 52 3.22 -3.44 20.25
N VAL A 53 2.67 -2.99 19.13
CA VAL A 53 2.86 -1.65 18.59
C VAL A 53 1.59 -0.84 18.90
N VAL A 54 1.79 0.35 19.46
CA VAL A 54 0.72 1.30 19.76
C VAL A 54 0.78 2.41 18.72
N VAL A 55 -0.32 2.63 18.03
CA VAL A 55 -0.44 3.55 16.90
C VAL A 55 -1.50 4.59 17.26
N ASP A 56 -1.07 5.85 17.34
CA ASP A 56 -1.97 6.99 17.46
C ASP A 56 -2.32 7.49 16.06
N ILE A 57 -3.58 7.27 15.69
CA ILE A 57 -4.21 7.68 14.43
C ILE A 57 -5.24 8.79 14.66
N SER A 58 -5.16 9.52 15.79
CA SER A 58 -6.07 10.64 16.07
C SER A 58 -5.92 11.82 15.11
N SER A 59 -4.78 11.93 14.42
CA SER A 59 -4.51 12.96 13.42
C SER A 59 -4.86 12.46 12.03
N THR A 60 -5.61 13.24 11.25
CA THR A 60 -6.05 12.84 9.90
C THR A 60 -4.90 12.67 8.91
N GLY A 61 -5.02 11.69 8.01
CA GLY A 61 -4.16 11.57 6.82
C GLY A 61 -2.91 10.74 7.04
N GLY A 62 -3.01 9.69 7.86
CA GLY A 62 -1.91 8.81 8.17
C GLY A 62 -2.33 7.35 8.23
N ALA A 63 -1.35 6.46 8.05
CA ALA A 63 -1.59 5.02 8.12
C ALA A 63 -0.30 4.28 8.48
N ILE A 64 -0.47 3.11 9.09
CA ILE A 64 0.58 2.09 9.22
C ILE A 64 0.20 0.89 8.34
N LYS A 65 1.15 0.38 7.58
CA LYS A 65 1.02 -0.91 6.91
C LYS A 65 1.99 -1.89 7.54
N ILE A 66 1.51 -3.11 7.74
CA ILE A 66 2.24 -4.18 8.41
C ILE A 66 2.41 -5.31 7.40
N GLY A 67 3.66 -5.73 7.23
CA GLY A 67 4.03 -6.83 6.37
C GLY A 67 4.71 -7.93 7.17
N GLU A 68 4.59 -9.16 6.67
CA GLU A 68 5.42 -10.26 7.11
C GLU A 68 6.78 -10.15 6.43
N ALA A 69 7.84 -10.46 7.17
CA ALA A 69 9.15 -10.77 6.64
C ALA A 69 9.11 -12.19 6.03
N SER A 70 8.34 -12.37 4.96
CA SER A 70 8.38 -13.59 4.16
C SER A 70 9.46 -13.47 3.10
N ASP A 71 10.30 -14.50 2.98
CA ASP A 71 11.35 -14.66 1.99
C ASP A 71 10.76 -15.06 0.62
N ASN A 72 9.71 -14.35 0.16
CA ASN A 72 8.98 -14.69 -1.07
C ASN A 72 9.22 -13.67 -2.19
N ASP A 73 9.50 -14.21 -3.38
CA ASP A 73 9.86 -13.53 -4.64
C ASP A 73 8.86 -12.44 -5.11
N LEU A 74 7.69 -12.35 -4.48
CA LEU A 74 6.62 -11.42 -4.85
C LEU A 74 6.58 -10.14 -4.01
N GLY A 75 7.39 -10.05 -2.97
CA GLY A 75 7.47 -8.86 -2.14
C GLY A 75 6.22 -8.66 -1.30
N VAL A 76 6.38 -8.81 0.01
CA VAL A 76 5.43 -8.37 1.05
C VAL A 76 4.11 -9.15 1.08
N THR A 77 4.03 -10.14 1.96
CA THR A 77 2.73 -10.62 2.44
C THR A 77 2.15 -9.56 3.38
N ALA A 78 1.09 -8.87 2.94
CA ALA A 78 0.42 -7.88 3.77
C ALA A 78 -0.30 -8.57 4.95
N VAL A 79 0.10 -8.22 6.17
CA VAL A 79 -0.52 -8.69 7.42
C VAL A 79 -1.74 -7.84 7.74
N GLY A 80 -1.62 -6.53 7.54
CA GLY A 80 -2.69 -5.60 7.83
C GLY A 80 -2.33 -4.15 7.56
N MET A 81 -3.34 -3.30 7.70
CA MET A 81 -3.22 -1.85 7.62
C MET A 81 -4.11 -1.24 8.68
N VAL A 82 -3.67 -0.13 9.25
CA VAL A 82 -4.48 0.74 10.11
C VAL A 82 -4.30 2.17 9.63
N GLY A 83 -5.33 2.72 9.02
CA GLY A 83 -5.44 4.11 8.60
C GLY A 83 -6.29 4.93 9.56
N THR A 84 -6.19 6.25 9.41
CA THR A 84 -7.02 7.23 10.14
C THR A 84 -8.50 7.12 9.82
N GLU A 85 -8.86 6.44 8.73
CA GLU A 85 -10.21 6.09 8.34
C GLU A 85 -10.76 4.84 9.03
N ASP A 86 -9.89 4.00 9.61
CA ASP A 86 -10.27 2.69 10.17
C ASP A 86 -10.69 2.77 11.64
N ALA A 87 -10.19 3.78 12.38
CA ALA A 87 -10.54 3.98 13.78
C ALA A 87 -10.29 5.42 14.25
N ASP A 88 -11.02 5.82 15.30
CA ASP A 88 -10.84 7.12 15.95
C ASP A 88 -9.92 6.95 17.18
N GLY A 89 -8.68 7.44 17.08
CA GLY A 89 -7.78 7.57 18.23
C GLY A 89 -6.62 6.58 18.25
N LEU A 90 -6.64 5.63 19.20
CA LEU A 90 -5.47 4.79 19.50
C LEU A 90 -5.76 3.32 19.17
N VAL A 91 -4.87 2.71 18.39
CA VAL A 91 -4.92 1.29 18.03
C VAL A 91 -3.73 0.56 18.65
N ILE A 92 -4.00 -0.60 19.25
CA ILE A 92 -2.97 -1.49 19.79
C ILE A 92 -2.93 -2.72 18.90
N VAL A 93 -1.79 -2.94 18.25
CA VAL A 93 -1.55 -4.09 17.39
C VAL A 93 -0.63 -5.06 18.13
N PRO A 94 -1.11 -6.25 18.52
CA PRO A 94 -0.24 -7.33 19.01
C PRO A 94 0.86 -7.59 17.98
N TRP A 95 2.11 -7.74 18.43
CA TRP A 95 3.26 -7.77 17.53
C TRP A 95 3.90 -9.16 17.46
N ASP A 96 4.17 -9.62 16.24
CA ASP A 96 5.00 -10.78 15.96
C ASP A 96 6.40 -10.35 15.49
N SER A 97 7.43 -11.02 15.97
CA SER A 97 8.83 -10.67 15.64
C SER A 97 9.20 -10.86 14.17
N GLY A 98 8.42 -11.65 13.42
CA GLY A 98 8.56 -11.82 11.98
C GLY A 98 7.90 -10.70 11.16
N TRP A 99 7.33 -9.68 11.79
CA TRP A 99 6.69 -8.56 11.10
C TRP A 99 7.59 -7.35 10.99
N TRP A 100 7.32 -6.54 9.97
CA TRP A 100 7.85 -5.20 9.79
C TRP A 100 6.69 -4.25 9.48
N TYR A 101 6.91 -2.95 9.67
CA TYR A 101 5.93 -1.95 9.27
C TYR A 101 6.57 -0.77 8.55
N TYR A 102 5.73 0.01 7.88
CA TYR A 102 6.07 1.36 7.48
C TYR A 102 4.87 2.28 7.69
N THR A 103 5.14 3.57 7.77
CA THR A 103 4.14 4.59 8.06
C THR A 103 4.03 5.59 6.93
N ILE A 104 2.82 6.03 6.65
CA ILE A 104 2.51 7.09 5.70
C ILE A 104 1.85 8.23 6.47
N GLY A 105 2.17 9.48 6.13
CA GLY A 105 1.54 10.65 6.74
C GLY A 105 1.99 10.90 8.18
N VAL A 106 1.10 11.49 8.98
CA VAL A 106 1.40 11.92 10.35
C VAL A 106 0.73 10.99 11.35
N ILE A 107 1.48 10.00 11.84
CA ILE A 107 1.05 9.11 12.93
C ILE A 107 2.15 9.00 13.99
N THR A 108 1.75 8.77 15.24
CA THR A 108 2.71 8.51 16.32
C THR A 108 2.74 7.02 16.63
N VAL A 109 3.94 6.44 16.69
CA VAL A 109 4.16 5.03 17.00
C VAL A 109 4.90 4.90 18.33
N ARG A 110 4.44 3.97 19.19
CA ARG A 110 5.07 3.59 20.45
C ARG A 110 5.09 2.06 20.58
N TYR A 111 5.88 1.55 21.52
CA TYR A 111 6.05 0.11 21.73
C TYR A 111 5.70 -0.28 23.17
N ILE A 112 4.98 -1.38 23.32
CA ILE A 112 4.87 -2.09 24.60
C ILE A 112 5.95 -3.16 24.57
N VAL A 113 6.89 -3.09 25.52
CA VAL A 113 8.04 -4.00 25.60
C VAL A 113 7.98 -4.82 26.88
N LYS A 114 8.39 -6.08 26.79
CA LYS A 114 8.55 -6.96 27.95
C LYS A 114 9.86 -6.60 28.67
N ALA A 115 9.77 -6.42 29.99
CA ALA A 115 10.91 -6.17 30.87
C ALA A 115 11.77 -7.43 31.07
#